data_AF-A0A916WKK4-F1
#
_entry.id   AF-A0A916WKK4-F1
#
_cell.length_a   1.000
_cell.length_b   1.000
_cell.length_c   1.000
_cell.angle_alpha   90.00
_cell.angle_beta   90.00
_cell.angle_gamma   90.00
#
_symmetry.space_group_name_H-M   'P 1'
#
loop_
_entity.id
_entity.type
_entity.pdbx_description
1 polymer ?
#
loop_
_entity_poly.entity_id
_entity_poly.type
_entity_poly.pdbx_seq_one_letter_code
_entity_poly.pdbx_strand_id
1 'polypeptide(L)'
;MTTNRKLLDRFTERVMDLDSPAYGDERERAVSMEASTFGLTAGLYVGLLAAALFSFFGLVLLPVVLLVFSVLPSAVATWYARRQGVNLHKLAENAGSRSTMVAIAIYGVALMLTFAAMAYTVFAGQPLISAPPIEVTPGEGFLGGMAQGAVIGGMVGGLAAIVGGALSFRRANRRRRSGSSTES
;
A
#
# COMPACT_ATOMS: atom_id res chain seq x y z
N MET A 1 13.93 26.75 -1.85
CA MET A 1 13.03 25.65 -2.27
C MET A 1 11.57 25.95 -1.88
N THR A 2 10.87 26.84 -2.60
CA THR A 2 9.48 27.25 -2.25
C THR A 2 8.56 27.36 -3.47
N THR A 3 9.10 27.47 -4.69
CA THR A 3 8.34 27.72 -5.92
C THR A 3 7.56 26.50 -6.42
N ASN A 4 8.16 25.29 -6.35
CA ASN A 4 7.50 24.04 -6.80
C ASN A 4 6.32 23.61 -5.92
N ARG A 5 6.24 24.08 -4.66
CA ARG A 5 5.09 23.81 -3.78
C ARG A 5 3.83 24.51 -4.30
N LYS A 6 3.92 25.81 -4.60
CA LYS A 6 2.80 26.62 -5.08
C LYS A 6 2.21 26.13 -6.40
N LEU A 7 3.02 25.57 -7.30
CA LEU A 7 2.54 25.08 -8.60
C LEU A 7 1.72 23.79 -8.48
N LEU A 8 2.19 22.83 -7.67
CA LEU A 8 1.45 21.60 -7.43
C LEU A 8 0.16 21.85 -6.67
N ASP A 9 0.18 22.73 -5.67
CA ASP A 9 -1.02 23.06 -4.90
C ASP A 9 -2.09 23.72 -5.80
N ARG A 10 -1.67 24.66 -6.67
CA ARG A 10 -2.56 25.30 -7.66
C ARG A 10 -3.08 24.31 -8.71
N PHE A 11 -2.29 23.31 -9.09
CA PHE A 11 -2.75 22.26 -10.00
C PHE A 11 -3.77 21.35 -9.33
N THR A 12 -3.54 20.94 -8.09
CA THR A 12 -4.49 20.11 -7.34
C THR A 12 -5.81 20.85 -7.09
N GLU A 13 -5.75 22.12 -6.70
CA GLU A 13 -6.93 22.98 -6.54
C GLU A 13 -7.74 23.07 -7.84
N ARG A 14 -7.06 23.23 -8.98
CA ARG A 14 -7.69 23.32 -10.29
C ARG A 14 -8.25 22.00 -10.82
N VAL A 15 -7.70 20.87 -10.41
CA VAL A 15 -8.16 19.53 -10.82
C VAL A 15 -9.25 19.00 -9.91
N MET A 16 -9.21 19.30 -8.60
CA MET A 16 -10.14 18.74 -7.63
C MET A 16 -11.38 19.60 -7.34
N ASP A 17 -11.40 20.88 -7.72
CA ASP A 17 -12.53 21.81 -7.56
C ASP A 17 -13.31 21.60 -6.24
N LEU A 18 -12.57 21.62 -5.13
CA LEU A 18 -13.05 21.21 -3.81
C LEU A 18 -14.05 22.21 -3.20
N ASP A 19 -14.19 23.40 -3.80
CA ASP A 19 -15.16 24.44 -3.40
C ASP A 19 -16.52 24.30 -4.10
N SER A 20 -16.73 23.19 -4.84
CA SER A 20 -18.03 22.88 -5.46
C SER A 20 -19.13 22.67 -4.41
N PRO A 21 -20.36 23.18 -4.63
CA PRO A 21 -21.53 22.99 -3.76
C PRO A 21 -21.86 21.52 -3.46
N ALA A 22 -21.34 20.58 -4.25
CA ALA A 22 -21.47 19.13 -4.05
C ALA A 22 -20.85 18.62 -2.73
N TYR A 23 -20.00 19.40 -2.06
CA TYR A 23 -19.40 19.04 -0.76
C TYR A 23 -20.09 19.69 0.44
N GLY A 24 -21.19 20.41 0.24
CA GLY A 24 -21.86 21.20 1.28
C GLY A 24 -22.68 20.39 2.30
N ASP A 25 -23.21 19.22 1.92
CA ASP A 25 -23.92 18.34 2.86
C ASP A 25 -22.93 17.40 3.57
N GLU A 26 -22.84 17.51 4.90
CA GLU A 26 -22.01 16.66 5.74
C GLU A 26 -22.33 15.17 5.57
N ARG A 27 -23.61 14.84 5.32
CA ARG A 27 -24.04 13.45 5.12
C ARG A 27 -23.55 12.90 3.79
N GLU A 28 -23.72 13.64 2.70
CA GLU A 28 -23.25 13.22 1.38
C GLU A 28 -21.73 13.09 1.33
N ARG A 29 -21.02 13.99 2.02
CA ARG A 29 -19.57 13.91 2.18
C ARG A 29 -19.12 12.67 2.94
N ALA A 30 -19.82 12.31 4.02
CA ALA A 30 -19.51 11.10 4.80
C ALA A 30 -19.68 9.83 3.95
N VAL A 31 -20.80 9.71 3.24
CA VAL A 31 -21.07 8.56 2.35
C VAL A 31 -20.06 8.48 1.21
N SER A 32 -19.72 9.62 0.60
CA SER A 32 -18.71 9.67 -0.47
C SER A 32 -17.32 9.25 0.02
N MET A 33 -16.92 9.70 1.23
CA MET A 33 -15.67 9.25 1.85
C MET A 33 -15.68 7.75 2.16
N GLU A 34 -16.79 7.21 2.67
CA GLU A 34 -16.93 5.78 2.97
C GLU A 34 -16.83 4.94 1.70
N ALA A 35 -17.57 5.31 0.65
CA ALA A 35 -17.54 4.62 -0.64
C ALA A 35 -16.15 4.68 -1.29
N SER A 36 -15.49 5.85 -1.24
CA SER A 36 -14.13 6.00 -1.77
C SER A 36 -13.12 5.15 -0.99
N THR A 37 -13.26 5.10 0.35
CA THR A 37 -12.40 4.27 1.21
C THR A 37 -12.61 2.79 0.91
N PHE A 38 -13.86 2.35 0.75
CA PHE A 38 -14.19 0.99 0.36
C PHE A 38 -13.58 0.64 -1.02
N GLY A 39 -13.77 1.50 -2.02
CA GLY A 39 -13.23 1.30 -3.37
C GLY A 39 -11.70 1.22 -3.39
N LEU A 40 -11.01 2.11 -2.68
CA LEU A 40 -9.55 2.07 -2.54
C LEU A 40 -9.07 0.80 -1.84
N THR A 41 -9.77 0.37 -0.79
CA THR A 41 -9.44 -0.86 -0.05
C THR A 41 -9.64 -2.09 -0.93
N ALA A 42 -10.77 -2.17 -1.65
CA ALA A 42 -11.05 -3.26 -2.57
C ALA A 42 -10.03 -3.32 -3.71
N GLY A 43 -9.69 -2.18 -4.33
CA GLY A 43 -8.67 -2.10 -5.37
C GLY A 43 -7.30 -2.57 -4.91
N LEU A 44 -6.92 -2.20 -3.68
CA LEU A 44 -5.67 -2.65 -3.06
C LEU A 44 -5.62 -4.17 -2.86
N TYR A 45 -6.72 -4.80 -2.40
CA TYR A 45 -6.78 -6.25 -2.25
C TYR A 45 -6.84 -7.00 -3.59
N VAL A 46 -7.62 -6.50 -4.55
CA VAL A 46 -7.71 -7.09 -5.90
C VAL A 46 -6.35 -7.04 -6.59
N GLY A 47 -5.66 -5.91 -6.53
CA GLY A 47 -4.34 -5.77 -7.13
C GLY A 47 -3.27 -6.61 -6.43
N LEU A 48 -3.33 -6.76 -5.11
CA LEU A 48 -2.47 -7.69 -4.36
C LEU A 48 -2.72 -9.16 -4.76
N LEU A 49 -3.99 -9.56 -4.87
CA LEU A 49 -4.37 -10.91 -5.26
C LEU A 49 -3.95 -11.21 -6.69
N ALA A 50 -4.15 -10.27 -7.62
CA ALA A 50 -3.67 -10.40 -8.99
C ALA A 50 -2.14 -10.53 -9.04
N ALA A 51 -1.41 -9.69 -8.29
CA ALA A 51 0.04 -9.77 -8.20
C ALA A 51 0.52 -11.14 -7.66
N ALA A 52 -0.13 -11.66 -6.62
CA ALA A 52 0.13 -12.99 -6.10
C ALA A 52 -0.09 -14.07 -7.17
N LEU A 53 -1.24 -14.07 -7.83
CA LEU A 53 -1.56 -15.05 -8.89
C LEU A 53 -0.51 -15.03 -10.01
N PHE A 54 -0.17 -13.87 -10.55
CA PHE A 54 0.81 -13.76 -11.63
C PHE A 54 2.23 -14.11 -11.19
N SER A 55 2.57 -13.91 -9.91
CA SER A 55 3.87 -14.34 -9.38
C SER A 55 4.04 -15.85 -9.40
N PHE A 56 2.97 -16.63 -9.18
CA PHE A 56 3.04 -18.09 -9.24
C PHE A 56 3.28 -18.62 -10.66
N PHE A 57 2.82 -17.89 -11.68
CA PHE A 57 3.09 -18.18 -13.09
C PHE A 57 4.48 -17.71 -13.56
N GLY A 58 5.28 -17.09 -12.70
CA GLY A 58 6.64 -16.64 -13.01
C GLY A 58 6.75 -15.38 -13.85
N LEU A 59 5.65 -14.65 -14.05
CA LEU A 59 5.70 -13.32 -14.64
C LEU A 59 6.25 -12.36 -13.58
N VAL A 60 7.54 -12.03 -13.56
CA VAL A 60 8.13 -11.22 -12.47
C VAL A 60 7.78 -9.74 -12.58
N LEU A 61 7.72 -9.19 -13.80
CA LEU A 61 7.45 -7.75 -14.00
C LEU A 61 6.00 -7.38 -13.67
N LEU A 62 5.05 -8.24 -14.01
CA LEU A 62 3.62 -7.96 -13.91
C LEU A 62 3.14 -7.76 -12.44
N PRO A 63 3.51 -8.61 -11.47
CA PRO A 63 3.28 -8.39 -10.04
C PRO A 63 3.87 -7.09 -9.54
N VAL A 64 5.08 -6.71 -9.97
CA VAL A 64 5.69 -5.43 -9.56
C VAL A 64 4.82 -4.27 -9.99
N VAL A 65 4.42 -4.25 -11.26
CA VAL A 65 3.55 -3.21 -11.82
C VAL A 65 2.22 -3.16 -11.07
N LEU A 66 1.57 -4.30 -10.87
CA LEU A 66 0.30 -4.39 -10.14
C LEU A 66 0.43 -3.89 -8.70
N LEU A 67 1.49 -4.25 -7.98
CA LEU A 67 1.74 -3.78 -6.62
C LEU A 67 1.93 -2.26 -6.58
N VAL A 68 2.69 -1.69 -7.51
CA VAL A 68 2.87 -0.23 -7.62
C VAL A 68 1.54 0.46 -7.85
N PHE A 69 0.73 0.00 -8.81
CA PHE A 69 -0.58 0.59 -9.09
C PHE A 69 -1.57 0.43 -7.92
N SER A 70 -1.46 -0.64 -7.13
CA SER A 70 -2.31 -0.88 -5.96
C SER A 70 -2.00 0.07 -4.81
N VAL A 71 -0.72 0.39 -4.60
CA VAL A 71 -0.26 1.23 -3.48
C VAL A 71 -0.30 2.73 -3.83
N LEU A 72 -0.16 3.06 -5.11
CA LEU A 72 -0.05 4.44 -5.60
C LEU A 72 -1.19 5.36 -5.12
N PRO A 73 -2.49 4.99 -5.22
CA PRO A 73 -3.57 5.84 -4.74
C PRO A 73 -3.45 6.16 -3.24
N SER A 74 -3.09 5.15 -2.43
CA SER A 74 -2.90 5.32 -0.98
C SER A 74 -1.72 6.21 -0.64
N ALA A 75 -0.63 6.10 -1.42
CA ALA A 75 0.55 6.95 -1.27
C ALA A 75 0.24 8.42 -1.63
N VAL A 76 -0.48 8.65 -2.73
CA VAL A 76 -0.91 9.98 -3.16
C VAL A 76 -1.87 10.61 -2.14
N ALA A 77 -2.85 9.85 -1.64
CA ALA A 77 -3.77 10.31 -0.61
C ALA A 77 -3.03 10.70 0.69
N THR A 78 -2.06 9.88 1.12
CA THR A 78 -1.24 10.17 2.30
C THR A 78 -0.38 11.41 2.11
N TRP A 79 0.22 11.57 0.93
CA TRP A 79 1.01 12.74 0.59
C TRP A 79 0.18 14.02 0.59
N TYR A 80 -1.03 13.97 0.01
CA TYR A 80 -1.94 15.11 -0.01
C TYR A 80 -2.43 15.48 1.40
N ALA A 81 -2.86 14.49 2.20
CA ALA A 81 -3.29 14.73 3.58
C ALA A 81 -2.18 15.37 4.43
N ARG A 82 -0.93 14.89 4.28
CA ARG A 82 0.24 15.48 4.96
C ARG A 82 0.49 16.93 4.55
N ARG A 83 0.22 17.29 3.29
CA ARG A 83 0.32 18.69 2.82
C ARG A 83 -0.71 19.59 3.48
N GLN A 84 -1.91 19.06 3.75
CA GLN A 84 -2.97 19.75 4.47
C GLN A 84 -2.81 19.71 6.00
N GLY A 85 -1.66 19.27 6.51
CA GLY A 85 -1.39 19.18 7.96
C GLY A 85 -2.09 18.01 8.66
N VAL A 86 -2.81 17.15 7.93
CA VAL A 86 -3.52 15.99 8.49
C VAL A 86 -2.59 14.78 8.50
N ASN A 87 -2.31 14.25 9.69
CA ASN A 87 -1.49 13.06 9.84
C ASN A 87 -2.37 11.80 9.95
N LEU A 88 -2.63 11.16 8.80
CA LEU A 88 -3.44 9.94 8.72
C LEU A 88 -2.92 8.80 9.60
N HIS A 89 -1.61 8.72 9.88
CA HIS A 89 -1.07 7.67 10.74
C HIS A 89 -1.53 7.83 12.19
N LYS A 90 -1.61 9.06 12.68
CA LYS A 90 -2.13 9.34 14.04
C LYS A 90 -3.64 9.06 14.13
N LEU A 91 -4.39 9.30 13.06
CA LEU A 91 -5.81 8.96 13.00
C LEU A 91 -6.01 7.43 13.02
N ALA A 92 -5.21 6.70 12.23
CA ALA A 92 -5.25 5.24 12.20
C ALA A 92 -4.83 4.59 13.53
N GLU A 93 -3.86 5.18 14.25
CA GLU A 93 -3.51 4.76 15.62
C GLU A 93 -4.69 4.90 16.58
N ASN A 94 -5.62 5.83 16.29
CA ASN A 94 -6.76 6.09 17.14
C ASN A 94 -7.98 5.19 16.84
N ALA A 95 -8.15 4.76 15.59
CA ALA A 95 -9.21 3.87 15.14
C ALA A 95 -8.90 2.40 15.52
N GLY A 96 -9.76 1.80 16.34
CA GLY A 96 -9.84 0.37 16.73
C GLY A 96 -8.62 -0.54 16.44
N SER A 97 -7.84 -0.86 17.46
CA SER A 97 -6.54 -1.56 17.36
C SER A 97 -6.58 -2.98 16.77
N ARG A 98 -7.70 -3.71 16.86
CA ARG A 98 -7.77 -5.11 16.41
C ARG A 98 -8.01 -5.25 14.90
N SER A 99 -8.95 -4.49 14.34
CA SER A 99 -9.30 -4.59 12.91
C SER A 99 -8.12 -4.20 12.03
N THR A 100 -7.45 -3.09 12.36
CA THR A 100 -6.28 -2.62 11.60
C THR A 100 -5.10 -3.59 11.69
N MET A 101 -4.87 -4.23 12.83
CA MET A 101 -3.81 -5.23 12.98
C MET A 101 -4.08 -6.48 12.14
N VAL A 102 -5.34 -6.94 12.09
CA VAL A 102 -5.73 -8.07 11.22
C VAL A 102 -5.54 -7.71 9.75
N ALA A 103 -5.95 -6.51 9.32
CA ALA A 103 -5.74 -6.05 7.95
C ALA A 103 -4.25 -5.99 7.57
N ILE A 104 -3.40 -5.46 8.46
CA ILE A 104 -1.94 -5.42 8.25
C ILE A 104 -1.35 -6.82 8.16
N ALA A 105 -1.81 -7.76 9.01
CA ALA A 105 -1.34 -9.13 8.98
C ALA A 105 -1.74 -9.83 7.67
N ILE A 106 -3.01 -9.72 7.26
CA ILE A 106 -3.51 -10.33 6.01
C ILE A 106 -2.74 -9.77 4.81
N TYR A 107 -2.65 -8.44 4.70
CA TYR A 107 -1.93 -7.79 3.61
C TYR A 107 -0.46 -8.15 3.61
N GLY A 108 0.17 -8.13 4.79
CA GLY A 108 1.58 -8.43 4.95
C GLY A 108 1.94 -9.86 4.58
N VAL A 109 1.14 -10.84 5.02
CA VAL A 109 1.34 -12.25 4.65
C VAL A 109 1.16 -12.45 3.15
N ALA A 110 0.11 -11.90 2.55
CA ALA A 110 -0.12 -12.00 1.11
C ALA A 110 1.02 -11.36 0.31
N LEU A 111 1.50 -10.19 0.73
CA LEU A 111 2.63 -9.51 0.10
C LEU A 111 3.92 -10.35 0.18
N MET A 112 4.20 -10.96 1.34
CA MET A 112 5.35 -11.83 1.53
C MET A 112 5.29 -13.08 0.66
N LEU A 113 4.10 -13.68 0.52
CA LEU A 113 3.90 -14.83 -0.37
C LEU A 113 4.16 -14.46 -1.83
N THR A 114 3.67 -13.31 -2.29
CA THR A 114 3.95 -12.80 -3.64
C THR A 114 5.45 -12.65 -3.88
N PHE A 115 6.18 -12.00 -2.97
CA PHE A 115 7.62 -11.85 -3.12
C PHE A 115 8.38 -13.17 -3.01
N ALA A 116 7.94 -14.10 -2.15
CA ALA A 116 8.53 -15.42 -2.04
C ALA A 116 8.37 -16.22 -3.34
N ALA A 117 7.19 -16.16 -3.97
CA ALA A 117 6.96 -16.76 -5.28
C ALA A 117 7.85 -16.15 -6.36
N MET A 118 7.96 -14.82 -6.41
CA MET A 118 8.87 -14.14 -7.35
C MET A 118 10.34 -14.48 -7.09
N ALA A 119 10.76 -14.58 -5.83
CA ALA A 119 12.12 -14.96 -5.48
C ALA A 119 12.41 -16.39 -5.96
N TYR A 120 11.48 -17.31 -5.74
CA TYR A 120 11.61 -18.67 -6.23
C TYR A 120 11.79 -18.69 -7.76
N THR A 121 10.99 -17.95 -8.52
CA THR A 121 11.11 -17.97 -9.99
C THR A 121 12.42 -17.34 -10.48
N VAL A 122 12.87 -16.26 -9.83
CA VAL A 122 14.15 -15.61 -10.15
C VAL A 122 15.35 -16.48 -9.82
N PHE A 123 15.34 -17.20 -8.69
CA PHE A 123 16.49 -18.01 -8.25
C PHE A 123 16.49 -19.45 -8.78
N ALA A 124 15.32 -20.09 -8.87
CA ALA A 124 15.19 -21.47 -9.36
C ALA A 124 15.09 -21.54 -10.90
N GLY A 125 14.87 -20.41 -11.57
CA GLY A 125 14.74 -20.34 -13.03
C GLY A 125 13.47 -20.98 -13.61
N GLN A 126 12.54 -21.41 -12.74
CA GLN A 126 11.30 -22.08 -13.14
C GLN A 126 10.12 -21.56 -12.31
N PRO A 127 8.92 -21.44 -12.90
CA PRO A 127 7.72 -21.00 -12.19
C PRO A 127 7.22 -22.06 -11.19
N LEU A 128 6.46 -21.65 -10.19
CA LEU A 128 5.80 -22.59 -9.27
C LEU A 128 4.69 -23.38 -9.96
N ILE A 129 3.99 -22.73 -10.90
CA ILE A 129 2.94 -23.32 -11.71
C ILE A 129 3.32 -23.14 -13.17
N SER A 130 3.36 -24.25 -13.92
CA SER A 130 3.60 -24.21 -15.35
C SER A 130 2.48 -23.42 -16.04
N ALA A 131 2.81 -22.23 -16.53
CA ALA A 131 1.91 -21.43 -17.34
C ALA A 131 1.80 -22.02 -18.76
N PRO A 132 0.70 -21.77 -19.49
CA PRO A 132 0.72 -21.87 -20.95
C PRO A 132 1.90 -21.05 -21.50
N PRO A 133 2.55 -21.46 -22.60
CA PRO A 133 3.82 -20.93 -23.04
C PRO A 133 3.68 -19.46 -23.48
N ILE A 134 3.82 -18.55 -22.52
CA ILE A 134 4.17 -17.17 -22.78
C ILE A 134 5.68 -17.15 -22.60
N GLU A 135 6.40 -17.17 -23.71
CA GLU A 135 7.85 -17.12 -23.75
C GLU A 135 8.30 -15.75 -23.21
N VAL A 136 8.45 -15.66 -21.89
CA VAL A 136 9.05 -14.49 -21.24
C VAL A 136 10.50 -14.87 -21.01
N THR A 137 11.35 -14.50 -21.96
CA THR A 137 12.80 -14.71 -21.85
C THR A 137 13.26 -14.14 -20.51
N PRO A 138 13.85 -14.95 -19.61
CA PRO A 138 14.51 -14.42 -18.43
C PRO A 138 15.52 -13.39 -18.91
N GLY A 139 15.39 -12.13 -18.47
CA GLY A 139 16.26 -11.06 -18.90
C GLY A 139 17.69 -11.32 -18.43
N GLU A 140 18.50 -12.00 -19.22
CA GLU A 140 19.92 -12.15 -18.94
C GLU A 140 20.58 -10.75 -18.98
N GLY A 141 21.42 -10.46 -17.98
CA GLY A 141 22.12 -9.17 -17.85
C GLY A 141 21.41 -8.15 -16.94
N PHE A 142 21.41 -6.87 -17.34
CA PHE A 142 20.99 -5.73 -16.49
C PHE A 142 19.56 -5.83 -15.97
N LEU A 143 18.61 -6.29 -16.81
CA LEU A 143 17.20 -6.44 -16.43
C LEU A 143 16.98 -7.56 -15.41
N GLY A 144 17.72 -8.65 -15.49
CA GLY A 144 17.72 -9.72 -14.49
C GLY A 144 18.25 -9.24 -13.14
N GLY A 145 19.34 -8.46 -13.16
CA GLY A 145 19.86 -7.81 -11.95
C GLY A 145 18.87 -6.83 -11.31
N MET A 146 18.15 -6.05 -12.13
CA MET A 146 17.07 -5.18 -11.64
C MET A 146 15.90 -5.97 -11.05
N ALA A 147 15.48 -7.07 -11.69
CA ALA A 147 14.42 -7.92 -11.19
C ALA A 147 14.79 -8.55 -9.83
N GLN A 148 16.01 -9.07 -9.71
CA GLN A 148 16.54 -9.61 -8.46
C GLN A 148 16.61 -8.54 -7.36
N GLY A 149 17.09 -7.34 -7.70
CA GLY A 149 17.13 -6.20 -6.77
C GLY A 149 15.73 -5.75 -6.32
N ALA A 150 14.75 -5.72 -7.23
CA ALA A 150 13.37 -5.36 -6.92
C ALA A 150 12.71 -6.38 -6.00
N VAL A 151 12.96 -7.68 -6.20
CA VAL A 151 12.46 -8.74 -5.32
C VAL A 151 13.05 -8.61 -3.92
N ILE A 152 14.38 -8.50 -3.80
CA ILE A 152 15.06 -8.39 -2.50
C ILE A 152 14.63 -7.10 -1.78
N GLY A 153 14.64 -5.97 -2.50
CA GLY A 153 14.23 -4.67 -1.96
C GLY A 153 12.75 -4.67 -1.53
N GLY A 154 11.90 -5.33 -2.31
CA GLY A 154 10.49 -5.52 -2.00
C GLY A 154 10.25 -6.37 -0.74
N MET A 155 10.99 -7.46 -0.57
CA MET A 155 10.94 -8.27 0.66
C MET A 155 11.37 -7.47 1.89
N VAL A 156 12.53 -6.81 1.82
CA VAL A 156 13.06 -6.02 2.95
C VAL A 156 12.13 -4.85 3.28
N GLY A 157 11.69 -4.12 2.27
CA GLY A 157 10.76 -2.99 2.42
C GLY A 157 9.40 -3.42 2.96
N GLY A 158 8.84 -4.52 2.44
CA GLY A 158 7.59 -5.09 2.91
C GLY A 158 7.69 -5.53 4.37
N LEU A 159 8.78 -6.20 4.76
CA LEU A 159 8.99 -6.63 6.13
C LEU A 159 9.11 -5.43 7.07
N ALA A 160 9.88 -4.41 6.67
CA ALA A 160 10.00 -3.16 7.42
C ALA A 160 8.65 -2.45 7.58
N ALA A 161 7.80 -2.45 6.56
CA ALA A 161 6.46 -1.87 6.62
C ALA A 161 5.54 -2.63 7.59
N ILE A 162 5.54 -3.97 7.54
CA ILE A 162 4.75 -4.82 8.45
C ILE A 162 5.21 -4.63 9.90
N VAL A 163 6.53 -4.71 10.14
CA VAL A 163 7.11 -4.55 11.48
C VAL A 163 6.88 -3.14 12.01
N GLY A 164 7.14 -2.11 11.19
CA GLY A 164 6.92 -0.71 11.53
C GLY A 164 5.47 -0.43 11.91
N GLY A 165 4.52 -0.93 11.11
CA GLY A 165 3.10 -0.89 11.42
C GLY A 165 2.78 -1.61 12.73
N ALA A 166 3.16 -2.88 12.88
CA ALA A 166 2.88 -3.65 14.09
C ALA A 166 3.47 -2.99 15.37
N LEU A 167 4.66 -2.40 15.27
CA LEU A 167 5.30 -1.69 16.38
C LEU A 167 4.63 -0.36 16.71
N SER A 168 4.23 0.44 15.73
CA SER A 168 3.49 1.69 15.98
C SER A 168 2.16 1.39 16.66
N PHE A 169 1.44 0.37 16.21
CA PHE A 169 0.20 -0.07 16.83
C PHE A 169 0.39 -0.58 18.26
N ARG A 170 1.43 -1.40 18.51
CA ARG A 170 1.75 -1.86 19.88
C ARG A 170 2.07 -0.70 20.82
N ARG A 171 2.80 0.31 20.34
CA ARG A 171 3.13 1.52 21.12
C ARG A 171 1.89 2.35 21.44
N ALA A 172 0.99 2.54 20.48
CA ALA A 172 -0.28 3.24 20.68
C ALA A 172 -1.15 2.55 21.75
N ASN A 173 -1.23 1.21 21.71
CA ASN A 173 -2.04 0.46 22.67
C ASN A 173 -1.48 0.47 24.11
N ARG A 174 -0.14 0.54 24.28
CA ARG A 174 0.49 0.67 25.60
C ARG A 174 0.18 2.03 26.25
N ARG A 175 0.21 3.13 25.48
CA ARG A 175 -0.08 4.48 25.98
C ARG A 175 -1.51 4.64 26.51
N ARG A 176 -2.48 3.94 25.90
CA ARG A 176 -3.89 3.95 26.35
C ARG A 176 -4.07 3.28 27.72
N ARG A 177 -3.36 2.18 27.98
CA ARG A 177 -3.45 1.46 29.26
C ARG A 177 -2.79 2.19 30.43
N SER A 178 -1.76 3.00 30.17
CA SER A 178 -1.11 3.81 31.21
C SER A 178 -1.84 5.13 31.53
N GLY A 179 -2.73 5.60 30.64
CA GLY A 179 -3.53 6.81 30.88
C GLY A 179 -4.76 6.57 31.77
N SER A 180 -5.28 5.34 31.78
CA SER A 180 -6.47 4.96 32.56
C SER A 180 -6.20 4.67 34.05
N SER A 181 -4.96 4.79 34.52
CA SER A 181 -4.56 4.52 35.91
C SER A 181 -4.32 5.79 36.75
N THR A 182 -4.68 6.96 36.24
CA THR A 182 -4.46 8.27 36.89
C THR A 182 -5.76 9.01 37.26
N GLU A 183 -6.92 8.39 37.04
CA GLU A 183 -8.25 8.97 37.36
C GLU A 183 -9.01 8.20 38.46
N SER A 184 -8.31 7.45 39.32
CA SER A 184 -8.90 6.80 40.51
C SER A 184 -8.42 7.44 41.80
#